data_AF-A0A519WZT0-F1
#
_entry.id   AF-A0A519WZT0-F1
#
_cell.length_a   1.000
_cell.length_b   1.000
_cell.length_c   1.000
_cell.angle_alpha   90.00
_cell.angle_beta   90.00
_cell.angle_gamma   90.00
#
_symmetry.space_group_name_H-M   'P 1'
#
loop_
_entity.id
_entity.type
_entity.pdbx_description
1 polymer ?
#
loop_
_entity_poly.entity_id
_entity_poly.type
_entity_poly.pdbx_seq_one_letter_code
_entity_poly.pdbx_strand_id
1 'polypeptide(L)'
;MTFEQYLSVFESIIHSDNPPAPYDKPDYFNYAKLNWSRMNRWLKQALPSEDIIQTLKAIEEPQHWIVITEPWCGDAAHITPFINMIAALNPLISIEYQLRDSPPFLINDHLTDGGKSIPKLVIRNKDGHDIASWGPRPMECQV
;
A
#
# COMPACT_ATOMS: atom_id res chain seq x y z
N MET A 1 2.61 -0.57 -10.33
CA MET A 1 1.59 -1.57 -10.74
C MET A 1 0.21 -1.12 -10.28
N THR A 2 -0.88 -1.55 -10.93
CA THR A 2 -2.27 -1.23 -10.46
C THR A 2 -2.63 -2.02 -9.20
N PHE A 3 -3.74 -1.68 -8.57
CA PHE A 3 -4.21 -2.42 -7.39
C PHE A 3 -4.56 -3.87 -7.74
N GLU A 4 -5.20 -4.10 -8.88
CA GLU A 4 -5.57 -5.43 -9.36
C GLU A 4 -4.31 -6.28 -9.61
N GLN A 5 -3.27 -5.69 -10.20
CA GLN A 5 -1.98 -6.36 -10.36
C GLN A 5 -1.37 -6.72 -9.01
N TYR A 6 -1.49 -5.85 -8.01
CA TYR A 6 -1.05 -6.15 -6.65
C TYR A 6 -1.88 -7.28 -6.01
N LEU A 7 -3.19 -7.35 -6.25
CA LEU A 7 -4.01 -8.49 -5.84
C LEU A 7 -3.58 -9.78 -6.54
N SER A 8 -3.26 -9.73 -7.83
CA SER A 8 -2.72 -10.88 -8.56
C SER A 8 -1.37 -11.35 -8.02
N VAL A 9 -0.53 -10.44 -7.50
CA VAL A 9 0.72 -10.83 -6.80
C VAL A 9 0.38 -11.68 -5.58
N PHE A 10 -0.57 -11.26 -4.74
CA PHE A 10 -1.02 -12.09 -3.61
C PHE A 10 -1.50 -13.47 -4.06
N GLU A 11 -2.38 -13.53 -5.04
CA GLU A 11 -2.94 -14.80 -5.53
C GLU A 11 -1.87 -15.72 -6.09
N SER A 12 -0.91 -15.18 -6.85
CA SER A 12 0.21 -15.96 -7.39
C SER A 12 1.11 -16.53 -6.29
N ILE A 13 1.26 -15.83 -5.16
CA ILE A 13 2.00 -16.35 -4.01
C ILE A 13 1.21 -17.46 -3.37
N ILE A 14 -0.03 -17.21 -2.92
CA ILE A 14 -0.77 -18.13 -2.04
C ILE A 14 -1.24 -19.42 -2.74
N HIS A 15 -1.31 -19.41 -4.08
CA HIS A 15 -1.69 -20.56 -4.90
C HIS A 15 -0.49 -21.25 -5.58
N SER A 16 0.75 -20.79 -5.36
CA SER A 16 1.94 -21.45 -5.89
C SER A 16 2.41 -22.60 -5.00
N ASP A 17 2.78 -23.72 -5.61
CA ASP A 17 3.48 -24.83 -4.93
C ASP A 17 4.94 -24.48 -4.59
N ASN A 18 5.55 -23.56 -5.36
CA ASN A 18 6.91 -23.06 -5.18
C ASN A 18 6.91 -21.53 -5.26
N PRO A 19 6.43 -20.84 -4.21
CA PRO A 19 6.34 -19.38 -4.22
C PRO A 19 7.74 -18.75 -4.24
N PRO A 20 7.92 -17.58 -4.90
CA PRO A 20 9.23 -16.92 -4.98
C PRO A 20 9.68 -16.41 -3.61
N ALA A 21 10.98 -16.19 -3.44
CA ALA A 21 11.50 -15.54 -2.23
C ALA A 21 10.87 -14.15 -2.02
N PRO A 22 10.57 -13.73 -0.76
CA PRO A 22 10.83 -14.45 0.49
C PRO A 22 9.75 -15.46 0.89
N TYR A 23 8.73 -15.68 0.06
CA TYR A 23 7.58 -16.54 0.35
C TYR A 23 7.89 -18.03 0.21
N ASP A 24 9.08 -18.39 -0.28
CA ASP A 24 9.65 -19.74 -0.17
C ASP A 24 9.83 -20.18 1.29
N LYS A 25 9.88 -19.22 2.22
CA LYS A 25 9.92 -19.47 3.67
C LYS A 25 8.50 -19.62 4.24
N PRO A 26 8.25 -20.64 5.08
CA PRO A 26 6.92 -20.89 5.65
C PRO A 26 6.29 -19.68 6.36
N ASP A 27 7.07 -18.89 7.11
CA ASP A 27 6.54 -17.75 7.84
C ASP A 27 6.00 -16.66 6.90
N TYR A 28 6.77 -16.28 5.89
CA TYR A 28 6.37 -15.28 4.90
C TYR A 28 5.16 -15.74 4.08
N PHE A 29 5.11 -17.01 3.70
CA PHE A 29 3.97 -17.61 3.01
C PHE A 29 2.70 -17.58 3.88
N ASN A 30 2.82 -17.98 5.15
CA ASN A 30 1.71 -17.96 6.09
C ASN A 30 1.22 -16.54 6.38
N TYR A 31 2.15 -15.57 6.48
CA TYR A 31 1.77 -14.16 6.57
C TYR A 31 1.03 -13.69 5.32
N ALA A 32 1.49 -14.01 4.11
CA ALA A 32 0.79 -13.66 2.88
C ALA A 32 -0.64 -14.22 2.84
N LYS A 33 -0.83 -15.49 3.24
CA LYS A 33 -2.16 -16.12 3.35
C LYS A 33 -3.07 -15.42 4.36
N LEU A 34 -2.56 -15.15 5.56
CA LEU A 34 -3.32 -14.44 6.60
C LEU A 34 -3.69 -13.02 6.17
N ASN A 35 -2.74 -12.32 5.57
CA ASN A 35 -2.89 -10.96 5.11
C ASN A 35 -3.84 -10.86 3.91
N TRP A 36 -3.88 -11.86 3.02
CA TRP A 36 -4.89 -11.96 1.98
C TRP A 36 -6.32 -11.98 2.56
N SER A 37 -6.55 -12.77 3.61
CA SER A 37 -7.84 -12.80 4.31
C SER A 37 -8.19 -11.44 4.94
N ARG A 38 -7.22 -10.81 5.62
CA ARG A 38 -7.39 -9.49 6.24
C ARG A 38 -7.72 -8.41 5.22
N MET A 39 -7.00 -8.38 4.11
CA MET A 39 -7.18 -7.43 3.03
C MET A 39 -8.56 -7.57 2.39
N ASN A 40 -8.97 -8.79 2.06
CA ASN A 40 -10.29 -9.10 1.50
C ASN A 40 -11.45 -8.74 2.43
N ARG A 41 -11.26 -8.83 3.74
CA ARG A 41 -12.26 -8.35 4.70
C ARG A 41 -12.47 -6.84 4.56
N TRP A 42 -11.39 -6.06 4.49
CA TRP A 42 -11.48 -4.61 4.32
C TRP A 42 -12.06 -4.22 2.97
N LEU A 43 -11.70 -4.89 1.88
CA LEU A 43 -12.30 -4.62 0.56
C LEU A 43 -13.83 -4.81 0.53
N LYS A 44 -14.40 -5.60 1.46
CA LYS A 44 -15.86 -5.82 1.58
C LYS A 44 -16.55 -4.89 2.58
N GLN A 45 -15.82 -4.38 3.57
CA GLN A 45 -16.42 -3.73 4.76
C GLN A 45 -15.91 -2.32 5.04
N ALA A 46 -14.81 -1.89 4.41
CA ALA A 46 -14.21 -0.59 4.68
C ALA A 46 -15.15 0.53 4.22
N LEU A 47 -15.35 1.49 5.11
CA LEU A 47 -16.04 2.74 4.82
C LEU A 47 -15.14 3.88 5.34
N PRO A 48 -14.75 4.83 4.48
CA PRO A 48 -14.02 6.00 4.95
C PRO A 48 -14.95 6.90 5.77
N SER A 49 -14.39 7.60 6.75
CA SER A 49 -15.15 8.61 7.49
C SER A 49 -15.51 9.78 6.58
N GLU A 50 -16.57 10.50 6.93
CA GLU A 50 -17.01 11.69 6.18
C GLU A 50 -15.88 12.73 6.08
N ASP A 51 -15.11 12.93 7.15
CA ASP A 51 -13.99 13.87 7.16
C ASP A 51 -12.92 13.52 6.12
N ILE A 52 -12.61 12.22 5.93
CA ILE A 52 -11.68 11.76 4.90
C ILE A 52 -12.25 12.02 3.51
N ILE A 53 -13.54 11.72 3.32
CA ILE A 53 -14.22 11.94 2.03
C ILE A 53 -14.16 13.43 1.65
N GLN A 54 -14.49 14.32 2.58
CA GLN A 54 -14.48 15.76 2.33
C GLN A 54 -13.06 16.29 2.08
N THR A 55 -12.08 15.82 2.85
CA THR A 55 -10.67 16.18 2.65
C THR A 55 -10.19 15.81 1.25
N LEU A 56 -10.56 14.63 0.75
CA LEU A 56 -10.12 14.18 -0.57
C LEU A 56 -10.86 14.86 -1.70
N LYS A 57 -12.14 15.19 -1.54
CA LYS A 57 -12.89 15.98 -2.52
C LYS A 57 -12.36 17.41 -2.68
N ALA A 58 -11.72 17.95 -1.64
CA ALA A 58 -11.12 19.29 -1.67
C ALA A 58 -9.77 19.35 -2.42
N ILE A 59 -9.23 18.21 -2.89
CA ILE A 59 -8.02 18.20 -3.72
C ILE A 59 -8.40 18.67 -5.13
N GLU A 60 -7.85 19.83 -5.53
CA GLU A 60 -8.14 20.47 -6.83
C GLU A 60 -7.00 20.32 -7.85
N GLU A 61 -5.84 19.80 -7.42
CA GLU A 61 -4.65 19.62 -8.27
C GLU A 61 -4.35 18.13 -8.50
N PRO A 62 -3.91 17.72 -9.70
CA PRO A 62 -3.53 16.34 -9.96
C PRO A 62 -2.43 15.83 -9.02
N GLN A 63 -2.64 14.64 -8.48
CA GLN A 63 -1.69 13.94 -7.63
C GLN A 63 -1.41 12.53 -8.15
N HIS A 64 -0.17 12.09 -7.96
CA HIS A 64 0.24 10.72 -8.20
C HIS A 64 0.68 10.07 -6.89
N TRP A 65 -0.08 9.08 -6.46
CA TRP A 65 0.12 8.36 -5.22
C TRP A 65 0.85 7.05 -5.47
N ILE A 66 1.91 6.80 -4.73
CA ILE A 66 2.69 5.57 -4.80
C ILE A 66 2.64 4.90 -3.44
N VAL A 67 2.10 3.68 -3.40
CA VAL A 67 2.07 2.85 -2.19
C VAL A 67 3.16 1.80 -2.26
N ILE A 68 4.15 1.91 -1.38
CA ILE A 68 5.22 0.93 -1.22
C ILE A 68 4.76 -0.09 -0.18
N THR A 69 4.65 -1.35 -0.57
CA THR A 69 3.95 -2.39 0.21
C THR A 69 4.56 -3.78 0.00
N GLU A 70 4.12 -4.76 0.78
CA GLU A 70 4.43 -6.18 0.60
C GLU A 70 3.29 -7.08 1.11
N PRO A 71 2.97 -8.19 0.42
CA PRO A 71 2.00 -9.17 0.89
C PRO A 71 2.24 -9.76 2.28
N TRP A 72 3.49 -9.88 2.71
CA TRP A 72 3.83 -10.42 4.02
C TRP A 72 3.63 -9.39 5.15
N CYS A 73 3.48 -8.10 4.84
CA CYS A 73 3.36 -7.05 5.84
C CYS A 73 1.93 -7.00 6.42
N GLY A 74 1.84 -7.22 7.74
CA GLY A 74 0.57 -7.18 8.46
C GLY A 74 -0.10 -5.80 8.40
N ASP A 75 0.63 -4.72 8.67
CA ASP A 75 0.10 -3.36 8.60
C ASP A 75 -0.40 -3.01 7.19
N ALA A 76 0.34 -3.43 6.16
CA ALA A 76 -0.06 -3.21 4.78
C ALA A 76 -1.39 -3.88 4.42
N ALA A 77 -1.65 -5.09 4.94
CA ALA A 77 -2.91 -5.79 4.74
C ALA A 77 -4.13 -5.04 5.30
N HIS A 78 -3.90 -4.21 6.33
CA HIS A 78 -4.94 -3.37 6.94
C HIS A 78 -5.07 -2.01 6.25
N ILE A 79 -3.96 -1.40 5.85
CA ILE A 79 -3.93 0.01 5.41
C ILE A 79 -4.13 0.15 3.89
N THR A 80 -3.48 -0.71 3.09
CA THR A 80 -3.46 -0.59 1.62
C THR A 80 -4.86 -0.56 0.99
N PRO A 81 -5.84 -1.39 1.44
CA PRO A 81 -7.22 -1.32 0.94
C PRO A 81 -7.88 0.04 1.17
N PHE A 82 -7.63 0.67 2.31
CA PHE A 82 -8.18 1.99 2.61
C PHE A 82 -7.55 3.04 1.71
N ILE A 83 -6.22 3.03 1.52
CA ILE A 83 -5.56 3.97 0.59
C ILE A 83 -6.14 3.83 -0.82
N ASN A 84 -6.33 2.59 -1.30
CA ASN A 84 -6.94 2.35 -2.61
C ASN A 84 -8.36 2.94 -2.71
N MET A 85 -9.20 2.62 -1.72
CA MET A 85 -10.60 3.05 -1.67
C MET A 85 -10.73 4.57 -1.64
N ILE A 86 -9.89 5.23 -0.84
CA ILE A 86 -9.99 6.69 -0.68
C ILE A 86 -9.40 7.43 -1.88
N ALA A 87 -8.34 6.91 -2.51
CA ALA A 87 -7.80 7.47 -3.75
C ALA A 87 -8.86 7.49 -4.87
N ALA A 88 -9.72 6.46 -4.94
CA ALA A 88 -10.80 6.38 -5.92
C ALA A 88 -11.92 7.44 -5.74
N LEU A 89 -11.93 8.18 -4.62
CA LEU A 89 -12.94 9.22 -4.35
C LEU A 89 -12.69 10.53 -5.11
N ASN A 90 -11.49 10.72 -5.67
CA ASN A 90 -11.15 11.91 -6.44
C ASN A 90 -10.46 11.54 -7.77
N PRO A 91 -11.03 11.91 -8.93
CA PRO A 91 -10.46 11.58 -10.25
C PRO A 91 -9.12 12.25 -10.55
N LEU A 92 -8.70 13.26 -9.76
CA LEU A 92 -7.40 13.90 -9.86
C LEU A 92 -6.28 13.10 -9.18
N ILE A 93 -6.63 12.02 -8.46
CA ILE A 93 -5.67 11.14 -7.82
C ILE A 93 -5.48 9.90 -8.69
N SER A 94 -4.27 9.74 -9.22
CA SER A 94 -3.80 8.47 -9.76
C SER A 94 -3.05 7.71 -8.67
N ILE A 95 -3.15 6.38 -8.64
CA ILE A 95 -2.49 5.55 -7.64
C ILE A 95 -1.78 4.34 -8.29
N GLU A 96 -0.58 4.05 -7.81
CA GLU A 96 0.14 2.83 -8.12
C GLU A 96 0.76 2.18 -6.87
N TYR A 97 1.16 0.93 -7.03
CA TYR A 97 1.76 0.10 -6.01
C TYR A 97 3.15 -0.35 -6.43
N GLN A 98 4.08 -0.40 -5.47
CA GLN A 98 5.43 -0.91 -5.65
C GLN A 98 5.80 -1.84 -4.50
N LEU A 99 6.48 -2.94 -4.82
CA LEU A 99 6.96 -3.87 -3.80
C LEU A 99 8.23 -3.32 -3.14
N ARG A 100 8.30 -3.37 -1.82
CA ARG A 100 9.45 -2.92 -1.02
C ARG A 100 10.75 -3.62 -1.43
N ASP A 101 10.63 -4.92 -1.65
CA ASP A 101 11.74 -5.86 -1.83
C ASP A 101 12.04 -6.13 -3.32
N SER A 102 11.48 -5.33 -4.25
CA SER A 102 11.70 -5.46 -5.69
C SER A 102 12.22 -4.15 -6.33
N PRO A 103 12.94 -4.24 -7.47
CA PRO A 103 13.27 -3.07 -8.27
C PRO A 103 12.02 -2.25 -8.62
N PRO A 104 12.08 -0.90 -8.61
CA PRO A 104 13.29 -0.08 -8.53
C PRO A 104 13.81 0.19 -7.10
N PHE A 105 13.28 -0.47 -6.06
CA PHE A 105 13.65 -0.26 -4.66
C PHE A 105 13.45 1.18 -4.16
N LEU A 106 12.34 1.82 -4.59
CA LEU A 106 11.97 3.18 -4.22
C LEU A 106 11.96 3.43 -2.70
N ILE A 107 11.74 2.38 -1.90
CA ILE A 107 11.82 2.47 -0.43
C ILE A 107 13.14 3.04 0.10
N ASN A 108 14.24 2.88 -0.64
CA ASN A 108 15.55 3.41 -0.24
C ASN A 108 15.54 4.94 -0.12
N ASP A 109 14.66 5.63 -0.83
CA ASP A 109 14.52 7.08 -0.82
C ASP A 109 13.48 7.56 0.22
N HIS A 110 12.75 6.64 0.86
CA HIS A 110 11.63 6.93 1.76
C HIS A 110 11.70 6.19 3.09
N LEU A 111 12.90 6.15 3.68
CA LEU A 111 13.14 5.51 4.98
C LEU A 111 12.35 6.20 6.10
N THR A 112 11.86 5.42 7.06
CA THR A 112 11.31 5.91 8.33
C THR A 112 12.31 5.56 9.43
N ASP A 113 12.91 6.59 10.04
CA ASP A 113 13.96 6.46 11.06
C ASP A 113 15.14 5.57 10.62
N GLY A 114 15.53 5.70 9.35
CA GLY A 114 16.57 4.87 8.72
C GLY A 114 16.13 3.44 8.35
N GLY A 115 14.90 3.05 8.71
CA GLY A 115 14.32 1.74 8.39
C GLY A 115 13.47 1.73 7.12
N LYS A 116 13.42 0.57 6.45
CA LYS A 116 12.55 0.30 5.28
C LYS A 116 11.13 -0.08 5.73
N SER A 117 10.48 0.83 6.45
CA SER A 117 9.18 0.58 7.03
C SER A 117 8.06 0.76 6.00
N ILE A 118 7.13 -0.18 5.96
CA ILE A 118 5.99 -0.22 5.02
C ILE A 118 4.70 -0.56 5.78
N PRO A 119 3.51 -0.20 5.27
CA PRO A 119 3.24 0.46 3.99
C PRO A 119 3.63 1.94 3.99
N LYS A 120 4.23 2.43 2.90
CA LYS A 120 4.55 3.87 2.74
C LYS A 120 3.69 4.45 1.63
N LEU A 121 3.03 5.57 1.88
CA LEU A 121 2.37 6.38 0.85
C LEU A 121 3.29 7.55 0.51
N VAL A 122 3.63 7.71 -0.76
CA VAL A 122 4.33 8.87 -1.32
C VAL A 122 3.37 9.58 -2.26
N ILE A 123 3.19 10.89 -2.07
CA ILE A 123 2.30 11.71 -2.89
C ILE A 123 3.17 12.66 -3.70
N ARG A 124 3.01 12.61 -5.03
CA ARG A 124 3.67 13.48 -5.99
C ARG A 124 2.69 14.46 -6.62
N ASN A 125 3.18 15.66 -6.95
CA ASN A 125 2.45 16.59 -7.79
C ASN A 125 2.54 16.19 -9.28
N LYS A 126 1.88 16.95 -10.15
CA LYS A 126 1.91 16.76 -11.61
C LYS A 126 3.30 16.80 -12.26
N ASP A 127 4.27 17.46 -11.60
CA ASP A 127 5.65 17.60 -12.09
C ASP A 127 6.55 16.44 -11.60
N GLY A 128 6.00 15.48 -10.85
CA GLY A 128 6.70 14.32 -10.32
C GLY A 128 7.48 14.58 -9.03
N HIS A 129 7.35 15.76 -8.42
CA HIS A 129 7.99 16.08 -7.14
C HIS A 129 7.15 15.55 -5.98
N ASP A 130 7.81 14.94 -5.00
CA ASP A 130 7.16 14.52 -3.77
C ASP A 130 6.68 15.75 -2.98
N ILE A 131 5.40 15.76 -2.64
CA ILE A 131 4.75 16.84 -1.86
C ILE A 131 4.32 16.38 -0.46
N ALA A 132 4.18 15.07 -0.24
CA ALA A 132 3.92 14.50 1.07
C ALA A 132 4.32 13.02 1.13
N SER A 133 4.54 12.52 2.34
CA SER A 133 4.63 11.09 2.60
C SER A 133 3.92 10.73 3.91
N TRP A 134 3.42 9.50 3.99
CA TRP A 134 2.73 8.97 5.16
C TRP A 134 3.11 7.50 5.39
N GLY A 135 3.08 7.07 6.66
CA GLY A 135 3.34 5.68 7.07
C GLY A 135 4.65 5.50 7.86
N PRO A 136 4.91 4.28 8.37
CA PRO A 136 4.21 3.03 8.06
C PRO A 136 2.85 2.87 8.73
N ARG A 137 2.63 3.62 9.81
CA ARG A 137 1.44 3.59 10.67
C ARG A 137 0.96 5.02 10.91
N PRO A 138 -0.24 5.27 11.46
CA PRO A 138 -0.61 6.60 11.95
C PRO A 138 0.49 7.15 12.88
N MET A 139 0.73 8.46 12.82
CA MET A 139 1.82 9.10 13.56
C MET A 139 1.80 8.78 15.06
N GLU A 140 0.62 8.75 15.68
CA GLU A 140 0.43 8.38 17.10
C GLU A 140 0.74 6.91 17.41
N CYS A 141 0.89 6.07 16.38
CA CYS A 141 1.21 4.64 16.49
C CYS A 141 2.64 4.32 16.02
N GLN A 142 3.45 5.34 15.71
CA GLN A 142 4.88 5.19 15.44
C GLN A 142 5.62 5.42 16.77
N VAL A 143 6.09 4.33 17.38
CA VAL A 143 6.89 4.31 18.61
C VAL A 143 8.31 3.87 18.31
#